data_AF-A0A2D7LVJ1-F1
#
_entry.id   AF-A0A2D7LVJ1-F1
#
_cell.length_a   1.000
_cell.length_b   1.000
_cell.length_c   1.000
_cell.angle_alpha   90.00
_cell.angle_beta   90.00
_cell.angle_gamma   90.00
#
_symmetry.space_group_name_H-M   'P 1'
#
loop_
_entity.id
_entity.type
_entity.pdbx_description
1 polymer ?
#
loop_
_entity_poly.entity_id
_entity_poly.type
_entity_poly.pdbx_seq_one_letter_code
_entity_poly.pdbx_strand_id
1 'polypeptide(L)'
;MADAQNRLIFSLDATASREPTWHIARSMHQALFDVATEDAAFALQLCYFRGLMEFEATPWMTQPGPLLDALNGVYCQGGATQIERVLRHSLAEFEGSQSIKAIVYVGDACEESPETLNALAVQCRLAQRPLLLFQEGKDASASRCFASMAALSNGAHVQLDDASGDRLRELLKSAIRFVVGGRKALQGSRHESDKLLLNKLPS
;
A
#
# COMPACT_ATOMS: atom_id res chain seq x y z
N MET A 1 -18.78 12.34 -11.09
CA MET A 1 -19.05 11.68 -9.80
C MET A 1 -18.00 10.64 -9.38
N ALA A 2 -17.02 10.28 -10.23
CA ALA A 2 -15.91 9.38 -9.84
C ALA A 2 -15.02 9.96 -8.73
N ASP A 3 -14.75 11.27 -8.77
CA ASP A 3 -13.90 11.97 -7.80
C ASP A 3 -14.54 12.18 -6.42
N ALA A 4 -15.83 11.87 -6.25
CA ALA A 4 -16.52 12.01 -4.96
C ALA A 4 -16.15 10.91 -3.96
N GLN A 5 -15.58 9.79 -4.43
CA GLN A 5 -15.17 8.67 -3.59
C GLN A 5 -13.64 8.56 -3.54
N ASN A 6 -13.11 8.56 -2.33
CA ASN A 6 -11.71 8.35 -2.02
C ASN A 6 -11.34 6.88 -2.20
N ARG A 7 -10.30 6.61 -2.97
CA ARG A 7 -9.86 5.25 -3.31
C ARG A 7 -8.46 4.97 -2.81
N LEU A 8 -8.26 3.77 -2.30
CA LEU A 8 -6.96 3.24 -1.91
C LEU A 8 -6.69 1.94 -2.67
N ILE A 9 -5.54 1.85 -3.35
CA ILE A 9 -5.04 0.55 -3.79
C ILE A 9 -4.18 0.00 -2.67
N PHE A 10 -4.52 -1.19 -2.19
CA PHE A 10 -3.74 -1.93 -1.20
C PHE A 10 -3.06 -3.11 -1.89
N SER A 11 -1.74 -3.07 -1.97
CA SER A 11 -0.96 -4.09 -2.68
C SER A 11 -0.05 -4.88 -1.77
N LEU A 12 -0.01 -6.20 -1.98
CA LEU A 12 0.77 -7.16 -1.21
C LEU A 12 1.72 -7.95 -2.11
N ASP A 13 2.99 -8.01 -1.70
CA ASP A 13 3.90 -9.05 -2.12
C ASP A 13 3.48 -10.37 -1.44
N ALA A 14 3.07 -11.39 -2.19
CA ALA A 14 2.76 -12.71 -1.64
C ALA A 14 3.78 -13.76 -2.12
N THR A 15 5.06 -13.38 -2.22
CA THR A 15 6.16 -14.30 -2.49
C THR A 15 6.55 -15.11 -1.24
N ALA A 16 7.26 -16.22 -1.43
CA ALA A 16 7.63 -17.15 -0.36
C ALA A 16 8.60 -16.57 0.69
N SER A 17 9.37 -15.51 0.36
CA SER A 17 10.24 -14.83 1.33
C SER A 17 9.48 -14.32 2.55
N ARG A 18 8.19 -13.99 2.36
CA ARG A 18 7.29 -13.48 3.39
C ARG A 18 6.57 -14.53 4.22
N GLU A 19 6.72 -15.83 3.96
CA GLU A 19 6.09 -16.89 4.77
C GLU A 19 6.28 -16.70 6.30
N PRO A 20 7.46 -16.29 6.81
CA PRO A 20 7.67 -16.07 8.23
C PRO A 20 6.85 -14.91 8.82
N THR A 21 6.57 -13.86 8.05
CA THR A 21 5.82 -12.67 8.49
C THR A 21 4.35 -12.69 8.06
N TRP A 22 3.96 -13.63 7.19
CA TRP A 22 2.64 -13.67 6.56
C TRP A 22 1.48 -13.82 7.56
N HIS A 23 1.64 -14.69 8.56
CA HIS A 23 0.62 -14.92 9.59
C HIS A 23 0.31 -13.67 10.40
N ILE A 24 1.33 -12.83 10.60
CA ILE A 24 1.22 -11.55 11.29
C ILE A 24 0.39 -10.61 10.42
N ALA A 25 0.77 -10.40 9.15
CA ALA A 25 0.05 -9.54 8.21
C ALA A 25 -1.45 -9.92 8.06
N ARG A 26 -1.76 -11.21 7.96
CA ARG A 26 -3.16 -11.71 7.82
C ARG A 26 -4.08 -11.26 8.95
N SER A 27 -3.60 -11.26 10.19
CA SER A 27 -4.38 -10.86 11.37
C SER A 27 -4.67 -9.36 11.44
N MET A 28 -3.97 -8.54 10.64
CA MET A 28 -3.92 -7.09 10.81
C MET A 28 -4.70 -6.32 9.76
N HIS A 29 -4.96 -6.93 8.61
CA HIS A 29 -5.71 -6.28 7.55
C HIS A 29 -7.17 -5.97 7.92
N GLN A 30 -7.74 -6.56 8.96
CA GLN A 30 -9.02 -6.13 9.56
C GLN A 30 -9.04 -4.65 9.93
N ALA A 31 -7.89 -4.13 10.36
CA ALA A 31 -7.75 -2.73 10.70
C ALA A 31 -7.91 -1.76 9.52
N LEU A 32 -7.87 -2.27 8.27
CA LEU A 32 -8.13 -1.43 7.11
C LEU A 32 -9.57 -0.90 7.08
N PHE A 33 -10.48 -1.48 7.84
CA PHE A 33 -11.87 -1.04 7.90
C PHE A 33 -12.31 -0.50 9.25
N ASP A 34 -11.55 -0.73 10.33
CA ASP A 34 -11.78 -0.09 11.63
C ASP A 34 -11.78 1.45 11.55
N VAL A 35 -11.13 2.01 10.53
CA VAL A 35 -10.93 3.46 10.33
C VAL A 35 -11.82 4.02 9.23
N ALA A 36 -12.33 3.15 8.35
CA ALA A 36 -13.26 3.53 7.29
C ALA A 36 -14.68 3.56 7.89
N THR A 37 -15.07 4.69 8.46
CA THR A 37 -16.43 4.89 9.00
C THR A 37 -17.49 4.82 7.91
N GLU A 38 -18.70 4.37 8.24
CA GLU A 38 -19.86 4.20 7.33
C GLU A 38 -20.19 5.46 6.49
N ASP A 39 -19.84 6.67 6.97
CA ASP A 39 -20.11 7.94 6.29
C ASP A 39 -19.05 8.37 5.26
N ALA A 40 -17.91 7.66 5.15
CA ALA A 40 -16.87 8.01 4.20
C ALA A 40 -17.13 7.33 2.85
N ALA A 41 -17.21 8.12 1.77
CA ALA A 41 -17.13 7.62 0.40
C ALA A 41 -15.71 7.05 0.17
N PHE A 42 -15.42 5.87 0.71
CA PHE A 42 -14.15 5.18 0.65
C PHE A 42 -14.32 3.87 -0.11
N ALA A 43 -13.35 3.54 -0.96
CA ALA A 43 -13.26 2.23 -1.60
C ALA A 43 -11.80 1.76 -1.62
N LEU A 44 -11.63 0.44 -1.52
CA LEU A 44 -10.32 -0.20 -1.50
C LEU A 44 -10.27 -1.29 -2.56
N GLN A 45 -9.15 -1.39 -3.26
CA GLN A 45 -8.86 -2.50 -4.16
C GLN A 45 -7.64 -3.28 -3.64
N LEU A 46 -7.82 -4.57 -3.34
CA LEU A 46 -6.70 -5.45 -3.05
C LEU A 46 -6.04 -5.85 -4.37
N CYS A 47 -4.73 -5.66 -4.44
CA CYS A 47 -3.86 -6.22 -5.45
C CYS A 47 -2.82 -7.13 -4.77
N TYR A 48 -2.44 -8.22 -5.41
CA TYR A 48 -1.28 -9.00 -4.96
C TYR A 48 -0.63 -9.71 -6.12
N PHE A 49 0.63 -10.09 -5.93
CA PHE A 49 1.33 -10.97 -6.85
C PHE A 49 2.02 -12.09 -6.08
N ARG A 50 2.21 -13.22 -6.75
CA ARG A 50 2.94 -14.37 -6.23
C ARG A 50 3.32 -15.31 -7.37
N GLY A 51 4.01 -16.40 -7.05
CA GLY A 51 4.16 -17.48 -8.02
C GLY A 51 4.92 -17.08 -9.29
N LEU A 52 4.64 -17.81 -10.38
CA LEU A 52 5.17 -17.53 -11.71
C LEU A 52 4.25 -16.54 -12.43
N MET A 53 4.48 -15.24 -12.23
CA MET A 53 3.74 -14.17 -12.90
C MET A 53 2.23 -14.15 -12.60
N GLU A 54 1.81 -14.60 -11.42
CA GLU A 54 0.43 -14.41 -10.95
C GLU A 54 0.30 -12.98 -10.42
N PHE A 55 -0.71 -12.25 -10.89
CA PHE A 55 -1.10 -10.94 -10.38
C PHE A 55 -2.62 -10.89 -10.38
N GLU A 56 -3.17 -10.53 -9.24
CA GLU A 56 -4.60 -10.47 -9.00
C GLU A 56 -4.97 -9.08 -8.52
N ALA A 57 -6.07 -8.55 -9.07
CA ALA A 57 -6.68 -7.31 -8.65
C ALA A 57 -8.16 -7.56 -8.43
N THR A 58 -8.61 -7.38 -7.18
CA THR A 58 -10.01 -7.57 -6.82
C THR A 58 -10.90 -6.45 -7.38
N PRO A 59 -12.23 -6.63 -7.39
CA PRO A 59 -13.14 -5.50 -7.57
C PRO A 59 -12.94 -4.44 -6.46
N TRP A 60 -13.33 -3.20 -6.73
CA TRP A 60 -13.35 -2.15 -5.71
C TRP A 60 -14.38 -2.47 -4.62
N MET A 61 -13.94 -2.50 -3.37
CA MET A 61 -14.75 -2.86 -2.21
C MET A 61 -14.99 -1.65 -1.33
N THR A 62 -16.25 -1.46 -0.92
CA THR A 62 -16.66 -0.43 0.05
C THR A 62 -16.99 -1.03 1.42
N GLN A 63 -16.97 -2.35 1.53
CA GLN A 63 -17.38 -3.09 2.72
C GLN A 63 -16.22 -3.94 3.26
N PRO A 64 -16.11 -4.09 4.60
CA PRO A 64 -15.02 -4.85 5.21
C PRO A 64 -15.00 -6.33 4.85
N GLY A 65 -16.16 -6.99 4.87
CA GLY A 65 -16.29 -8.44 4.70
C GLY A 65 -15.61 -8.98 3.44
N PRO A 66 -15.96 -8.48 2.24
CA PRO A 66 -15.35 -8.95 0.98
C PRO A 66 -13.82 -8.83 0.94
N LEU A 67 -13.25 -7.78 1.55
CA LEU A 67 -11.80 -7.63 1.60
C LEU A 67 -11.16 -8.68 2.51
N LEU A 68 -11.79 -8.94 3.67
CA LEU A 68 -11.32 -9.96 4.60
C LEU A 68 -11.34 -11.35 3.97
N ASP A 69 -12.40 -11.67 3.25
CA ASP A 69 -12.51 -12.94 2.54
C ASP A 69 -11.43 -13.06 1.46
N ALA A 70 -11.22 -11.99 0.67
CA ALA A 70 -10.17 -11.97 -0.35
C ALA A 70 -8.77 -12.15 0.26
N LEU A 71 -8.46 -11.41 1.32
CA LEU A 71 -7.17 -11.49 2.02
C LEU A 71 -6.94 -12.86 2.68
N ASN A 72 -8.00 -13.47 3.22
CA ASN A 72 -7.92 -14.82 3.80
C ASN A 72 -7.60 -15.90 2.75
N GLY A 73 -7.88 -15.64 1.48
CA GLY A 73 -7.52 -16.49 0.35
C GLY A 73 -6.10 -16.30 -0.16
N VAL A 74 -5.39 -15.25 0.28
CA VAL A 74 -4.01 -15.00 -0.16
C VAL A 74 -3.03 -15.82 0.68
N TYR A 75 -2.16 -16.54 -0.01
CA TYR A 75 -1.08 -17.34 0.56
C TYR A 75 0.20 -17.12 -0.23
N CYS A 76 1.34 -17.22 0.46
CA CYS A 76 2.65 -17.08 -0.14
C CYS A 76 2.95 -18.19 -1.14
N GLN A 77 3.59 -17.85 -2.25
CA GLN A 77 4.08 -18.82 -3.24
C GLN A 77 5.41 -18.34 -3.84
N GLY A 78 6.36 -19.25 -4.07
CA GLY A 78 7.66 -18.91 -4.65
C GLY A 78 7.54 -18.20 -6.00
N GLY A 79 8.21 -17.06 -6.14
CA GLY A 79 8.09 -16.16 -7.28
C GLY A 79 9.05 -14.97 -7.15
N ALA A 80 9.07 -14.10 -8.15
CA ALA A 80 9.81 -12.83 -8.14
C ALA A 80 8.87 -11.66 -7.84
N THR A 81 9.42 -10.52 -7.42
CA THR A 81 8.63 -9.30 -7.25
C THR A 81 8.00 -8.85 -8.57
N GLN A 82 6.78 -8.30 -8.49
CA GLN A 82 6.04 -7.79 -9.66
C GLN A 82 5.42 -6.41 -9.36
N ILE A 83 6.18 -5.54 -8.70
CA ILE A 83 5.82 -4.17 -8.33
C ILE A 83 5.49 -3.35 -9.58
N GLU A 84 6.20 -3.56 -10.69
CA GLU A 84 5.91 -2.92 -11.97
C GLU A 84 4.44 -3.15 -12.39
N ARG A 85 3.93 -4.38 -12.23
CA ARG A 85 2.54 -4.70 -12.59
C ARG A 85 1.55 -3.99 -11.68
N VAL A 86 1.84 -3.93 -10.38
CA VAL A 86 1.03 -3.16 -9.41
C VAL A 86 0.96 -1.70 -9.83
N LEU A 87 2.08 -1.07 -10.16
CA LEU A 87 2.11 0.34 -10.53
C LEU A 87 1.42 0.61 -11.87
N ARG A 88 1.62 -0.24 -12.87
CA ARG A 88 0.93 -0.11 -14.16
C ARG A 88 -0.58 -0.27 -14.03
N HIS A 89 -1.04 -1.27 -13.29
CA HIS A 89 -2.45 -1.45 -12.94
C HIS A 89 -2.98 -0.19 -12.23
N SER A 90 -2.26 0.27 -11.22
CA SER A 90 -2.63 1.42 -10.42
C SER A 90 -2.69 2.73 -11.21
N LEU A 91 -1.96 2.86 -12.32
CA LEU A 91 -2.00 4.02 -13.22
C LEU A 91 -3.17 3.93 -14.20
N ALA A 92 -3.48 2.73 -14.70
CA ALA A 92 -4.58 2.50 -15.63
C ALA A 92 -5.96 2.65 -14.95
N GLU A 93 -6.08 2.25 -13.68
CA GLU A 93 -7.31 2.42 -12.92
C GLU A 93 -7.71 3.90 -12.81
N PHE A 94 -8.95 4.22 -13.17
CA PHE A 94 -9.49 5.58 -13.11
C PHE A 94 -8.56 6.63 -13.76
N GLU A 95 -8.01 6.33 -14.94
CA GLU A 95 -7.13 7.25 -15.66
C GLU A 95 -7.76 8.64 -15.82
N GLY A 96 -7.00 9.69 -15.53
CA GLY A 96 -7.46 11.08 -15.55
C GLY A 96 -8.29 11.52 -14.34
N SER A 97 -8.64 10.62 -13.41
CA SER A 97 -9.35 10.94 -12.17
C SER A 97 -8.40 11.00 -10.97
N GLN A 98 -8.73 11.90 -10.04
CA GLN A 98 -8.05 12.07 -8.75
C GLN A 98 -8.69 11.25 -7.63
N SER A 99 -9.56 10.28 -7.96
CA SER A 99 -10.28 9.49 -6.96
C SER A 99 -9.36 8.55 -6.18
N ILE A 100 -8.33 7.97 -6.82
CA ILE A 100 -7.27 7.21 -6.15
C ILE A 100 -6.34 8.17 -5.43
N LYS A 101 -6.31 8.12 -4.10
CA LYS A 101 -5.58 9.05 -3.24
C LYS A 101 -4.21 8.54 -2.79
N ALA A 102 -3.99 7.23 -2.83
CA ALA A 102 -2.72 6.61 -2.51
C ALA A 102 -2.66 5.17 -3.04
N ILE A 103 -1.44 4.67 -3.19
CA ILE A 103 -1.15 3.25 -3.42
C ILE A 103 -0.30 2.79 -2.24
N VAL A 104 -0.79 1.84 -1.46
CA VAL A 104 -0.02 1.18 -0.40
C VAL A 104 0.59 -0.08 -0.96
N TYR A 105 1.87 -0.32 -0.66
CA TYR A 105 2.57 -1.56 -0.96
C TYR A 105 3.22 -2.11 0.29
N VAL A 106 3.07 -3.41 0.52
CA VAL A 106 3.76 -4.14 1.59
C VAL A 106 4.57 -5.28 0.98
N GLY A 107 5.89 -5.27 1.23
CA GLY A 107 6.81 -6.28 0.74
C GLY A 107 8.19 -6.17 1.40
N ASP A 108 9.04 -7.17 1.20
CA ASP A 108 10.36 -7.28 1.86
C ASP A 108 11.54 -7.22 0.88
N ALA A 109 11.31 -7.52 -0.39
CA ALA A 109 12.32 -7.60 -1.43
C ALA A 109 11.99 -6.74 -2.68
N CYS A 110 12.98 -6.59 -3.55
CA CYS A 110 12.84 -5.95 -4.86
C CYS A 110 13.92 -6.48 -5.81
N GLU A 111 13.56 -7.44 -6.67
CA GLU A 111 14.46 -7.94 -7.73
C GLU A 111 14.33 -7.16 -9.05
N GLU A 112 13.31 -6.30 -9.16
CA GLU A 112 12.99 -5.52 -10.35
C GLU A 112 13.93 -4.31 -10.55
N SER A 113 14.01 -3.81 -11.79
CA SER A 113 14.84 -2.65 -12.16
C SER A 113 14.41 -1.38 -11.41
N PRO A 114 15.30 -0.79 -10.57
CA PRO A 114 15.01 0.46 -9.89
C PRO A 114 14.71 1.61 -10.85
N GLU A 115 15.34 1.64 -12.03
CA GLU A 115 15.10 2.64 -13.06
C GLU A 115 13.65 2.59 -13.56
N THR A 116 13.15 1.38 -13.83
CA THR A 116 11.79 1.15 -14.30
C THR A 116 10.76 1.53 -13.22
N LEU A 117 10.98 1.08 -11.99
CA LEU A 117 10.09 1.38 -10.86
C LEU A 117 10.07 2.88 -10.53
N ASN A 118 11.22 3.56 -10.60
CA ASN A 118 11.32 5.00 -10.40
C ASN A 118 10.60 5.79 -11.51
N ALA A 119 10.70 5.37 -12.77
CA ALA A 119 9.96 5.98 -13.87
C ALA A 119 8.43 5.87 -13.66
N LEU A 120 7.96 4.74 -13.14
CA LEU A 120 6.55 4.55 -12.78
C LEU A 120 6.15 5.36 -11.55
N ALA A 121 7.03 5.50 -10.56
CA ALA A 121 6.79 6.36 -9.39
C ALA A 121 6.60 7.84 -9.77
N VAL A 122 7.36 8.32 -10.77
CA VAL A 122 7.18 9.67 -11.34
C VAL A 122 5.80 9.80 -12.01
N GLN A 123 5.37 8.79 -12.78
CA GLN A 123 4.02 8.78 -13.36
C GLN A 123 2.94 8.81 -12.28
N CYS A 124 3.13 8.06 -11.18
CA CYS A 124 2.24 8.07 -10.04
C CYS A 124 2.14 9.48 -9.41
N ARG A 125 3.25 10.23 -9.32
CA ARG A 125 3.23 11.63 -8.88
C ARG A 125 2.40 12.53 -9.81
N LEU A 126 2.57 12.39 -11.13
CA LEU A 126 1.80 13.17 -12.10
C LEU A 126 0.30 12.88 -11.99
N ALA A 127 -0.06 11.62 -11.69
CA ALA A 127 -1.43 11.19 -11.42
C ALA A 127 -1.92 11.54 -9.99
N GLN A 128 -1.08 12.18 -9.16
CA GLN A 128 -1.35 12.49 -7.74
C GLN A 128 -1.67 11.27 -6.86
N ARG A 129 -0.99 10.16 -7.13
CA ARG A 129 -1.10 8.87 -6.44
C ARG A 129 0.20 8.57 -5.68
N PRO A 130 0.42 9.16 -4.49
CA PRO A 130 1.62 8.90 -3.71
C PRO A 130 1.74 7.42 -3.32
N LEU A 131 2.97 6.91 -3.34
CA LEU A 131 3.28 5.54 -2.93
C LEU A 131 3.58 5.48 -1.43
N LEU A 132 2.81 4.70 -0.68
CA LEU A 132 3.04 4.40 0.73
C LEU A 132 3.64 3.00 0.84
N LEU A 133 4.97 2.94 0.90
CA LEU A 133 5.74 1.70 0.84
C LEU A 133 6.12 1.26 2.26
N PHE A 134 5.55 0.16 2.71
CA PHE A 134 5.80 -0.43 4.02
C PHE A 134 6.67 -1.67 3.84
N GLN A 135 7.96 -1.52 4.16
CA GLN A 135 8.95 -2.56 3.96
C GLN A 135 9.01 -3.49 5.17
N GLU A 136 8.82 -4.78 4.96
CA GLU A 136 9.16 -5.80 5.97
C GLU A 136 10.64 -6.21 5.85
N GLY A 137 11.26 -6.54 6.97
CA GLY A 137 12.65 -6.99 6.99
C GLY A 137 13.67 -5.89 6.69
N LYS A 138 14.90 -6.32 6.37
CA LYS A 138 16.11 -5.46 6.36
C LYS A 138 16.91 -5.50 5.06
N ASP A 139 16.28 -5.92 3.96
CA ASP A 139 16.97 -5.92 2.67
C ASP A 139 17.34 -4.49 2.25
N ALA A 140 18.65 -4.25 2.14
CA ALA A 140 19.18 -2.92 1.86
C ALA A 140 18.91 -2.48 0.41
N SER A 141 18.74 -3.42 -0.52
CA SER A 141 18.42 -3.11 -1.91
C SER A 141 17.00 -2.59 -2.04
N ALA A 142 16.04 -3.32 -1.47
CA ALA A 142 14.64 -2.95 -1.35
C ALA A 142 14.49 -1.61 -0.61
N SER A 143 15.22 -1.40 0.49
CA SER A 143 15.19 -0.11 1.21
C SER A 143 15.60 1.07 0.33
N ARG A 144 16.65 0.93 -0.48
CA ARG A 144 17.09 2.00 -1.40
C ARG A 144 16.07 2.23 -2.51
N CYS A 145 15.55 1.16 -3.12
CA CYS A 145 14.56 1.25 -4.17
C CYS A 145 13.27 1.92 -3.67
N PHE A 146 12.70 1.41 -2.57
CA PHE A 146 11.47 1.94 -2.00
C PHE A 146 11.63 3.39 -1.53
N ALA A 147 12.74 3.75 -0.88
CA ALA A 147 12.99 5.14 -0.51
C ALA A 147 13.01 6.07 -1.74
N SER A 148 13.61 5.63 -2.85
CA SER A 148 13.66 6.38 -4.10
C SER A 148 12.26 6.54 -4.72
N MET A 149 11.50 5.45 -4.84
CA MET A 149 10.14 5.46 -5.35
C MET A 149 9.20 6.33 -4.50
N ALA A 150 9.29 6.24 -3.18
CA ALA A 150 8.51 7.07 -2.26
C ALA A 150 8.81 8.56 -2.47
N ALA A 151 10.09 8.94 -2.54
CA ALA A 151 10.48 10.33 -2.79
C ALA A 151 9.98 10.85 -4.15
N LEU A 152 10.12 10.04 -5.21
CA LEU A 152 9.70 10.42 -6.56
C LEU A 152 8.18 10.54 -6.70
N SER A 153 7.41 9.70 -5.99
CA SER A 153 5.95 9.70 -6.02
C SER A 153 5.29 10.73 -5.10
N ASN A 154 6.07 11.48 -4.31
CA ASN A 154 5.59 12.31 -3.19
C ASN A 154 4.92 11.51 -2.07
N GLY A 155 5.36 10.26 -1.89
CA GLY A 155 4.86 9.31 -0.91
C GLY A 155 5.80 9.10 0.28
N ALA A 156 5.70 7.94 0.92
CA ALA A 156 6.42 7.63 2.14
C ALA A 156 6.98 6.20 2.10
N HIS A 157 8.21 6.02 2.58
CA HIS A 157 8.79 4.71 2.85
C HIS A 157 8.98 4.54 4.37
N VAL A 158 8.46 3.43 4.90
CA VAL A 158 8.60 3.03 6.30
C VAL A 158 9.12 1.61 6.34
N GLN A 159 10.27 1.42 6.99
CA GLN A 159 10.78 0.09 7.29
C GLN A 159 10.19 -0.40 8.62
N LEU A 160 9.75 -1.66 8.62
CA LEU A 160 9.17 -2.37 9.74
C LEU A 160 10.23 -3.27 10.40
N ASP A 161 10.19 -3.38 11.72
CA ASP A 161 11.09 -4.24 12.50
C ASP A 161 10.56 -5.68 12.59
N ASP A 162 11.36 -6.61 13.10
CA ASP A 162 11.10 -8.06 13.07
C ASP A 162 9.91 -8.51 13.98
N ALA A 163 9.22 -7.56 14.66
CA ALA A 163 8.07 -7.79 15.54
C ALA A 163 6.84 -6.94 15.16
N SER A 164 6.75 -6.52 13.91
CA SER A 164 6.02 -5.32 13.48
C SER A 164 4.56 -5.49 13.11
N GLY A 165 3.89 -6.52 13.63
CA GLY A 165 2.50 -6.72 13.30
C GLY A 165 1.59 -5.55 13.68
N ASP A 166 1.61 -5.20 14.97
CA ASP A 166 0.80 -4.08 15.46
C ASP A 166 1.19 -2.76 14.80
N ARG A 167 2.47 -2.63 14.41
CA ARG A 167 2.99 -1.45 13.70
C ARG A 167 2.48 -1.35 12.27
N LEU A 168 2.48 -2.46 11.52
CA LEU A 168 1.89 -2.53 10.19
C LEU A 168 0.40 -2.20 10.29
N ARG A 169 -0.32 -2.79 11.24
CA ARG A 169 -1.74 -2.49 11.51
C ARG A 169 -1.97 -0.98 11.67
N GLU A 170 -1.21 -0.33 12.55
CA GLU A 170 -1.39 1.08 12.84
C GLU A 170 -0.97 1.99 11.67
N LEU A 171 -0.01 1.58 10.83
CA LEU A 171 0.34 2.29 9.59
C LEU A 171 -0.71 2.14 8.49
N LEU A 172 -1.34 0.97 8.38
CA LEU A 172 -2.48 0.77 7.48
C LEU A 172 -3.64 1.69 7.87
N LYS A 173 -3.95 1.79 9.17
CA LYS A 173 -4.88 2.77 9.71
C LYS A 173 -4.49 4.21 9.35
N SER A 174 -3.20 4.56 9.47
CA SER A 174 -2.68 5.87 9.06
C SER A 174 -2.89 6.14 7.57
N ALA A 175 -2.65 5.16 6.71
CA ALA A 175 -2.85 5.28 5.27
C ALA A 175 -4.31 5.58 4.91
N ILE A 176 -5.27 4.96 5.61
CA ILE A 176 -6.70 5.24 5.40
C ILE A 176 -7.08 6.63 5.88
N ARG A 177 -6.62 7.05 7.06
CA ARG A 177 -6.82 8.44 7.53
C ARG A 177 -6.28 9.45 6.53
N PHE A 178 -5.11 9.16 5.96
CA PHE A 178 -4.51 9.97 4.91
C PHE A 178 -5.36 9.99 3.64
N VAL A 179 -5.89 8.86 3.18
CA VAL A 179 -6.75 8.80 1.98
C VAL A 179 -8.07 9.55 2.20
N VAL A 180 -8.68 9.43 3.39
CA VAL A 180 -9.99 10.03 3.68
C VAL A 180 -9.89 11.53 3.96
N GLY A 181 -8.91 11.96 4.76
CA GLY A 181 -8.81 13.35 5.25
C GLY A 181 -7.54 14.08 4.85
N GLY A 182 -6.71 13.47 4.00
CA GLY A 182 -5.45 14.04 3.55
C GLY A 182 -4.45 14.22 4.70
N ARG A 183 -3.49 15.11 4.45
CA ARG A 183 -2.41 15.40 5.39
C ARG A 183 -2.88 16.00 6.72
N LYS A 184 -3.95 16.78 6.69
CA LYS A 184 -4.53 17.43 7.89
C LYS A 184 -5.07 16.41 8.90
N ALA A 185 -5.61 15.28 8.41
CA ALA A 185 -6.07 14.20 9.28
C ALA A 185 -4.93 13.56 10.08
N LEU A 186 -3.72 13.48 9.52
CA LEU A 186 -2.54 12.99 10.24
C LEU A 186 -2.02 14.03 11.25
N GLN A 187 -2.02 15.32 10.90
CA GLN A 187 -1.56 16.40 11.78
C GLN A 187 -2.38 16.54 13.07
N GLY A 188 -3.68 16.31 12.99
CA GLY A 188 -4.58 16.37 14.15
C GLY A 188 -4.52 15.12 15.04
N SER A 189 -3.80 14.08 14.62
CA SER A 189 -3.79 12.79 15.29
C SER A 189 -2.76 12.69 16.41
N ARG A 190 -3.12 11.94 17.46
CA ARG A 190 -2.22 11.59 18.57
C ARG A 190 -1.52 10.24 18.37
N HIS A 191 -1.88 9.48 17.33
CA HIS A 191 -1.28 8.17 17.07
C HIS A 191 0.17 8.32 16.58
N GLU A 192 1.08 7.56 17.18
CA GLU A 192 2.50 7.58 16.80
C GLU A 192 2.73 7.13 15.35
N SER A 193 1.91 6.21 14.83
CA SER A 193 1.97 5.80 13.42
C SER A 193 1.59 6.94 12.46
N ASP A 194 0.65 7.81 12.84
CA ASP A 194 0.25 8.96 12.02
C ASP A 194 1.35 10.02 11.97
N LYS A 195 2.00 10.28 13.12
CA LYS A 195 3.17 11.15 13.19
C LYS A 195 4.33 10.59 12.36
N LEU A 196 4.58 9.28 12.47
CA LEU A 196 5.60 8.59 11.69
C LEU A 196 5.34 8.72 10.19
N LEU A 197 4.10 8.43 9.74
CA LEU A 197 3.74 8.54 8.34
C LEU A 197 3.83 9.99 7.85
N LEU A 198 3.30 10.94 8.63
CA LEU A 198 3.35 12.37 8.32
C LEU A 198 4.79 12.89 8.14
N ASN A 199 5.71 12.45 9.00
CA ASN A 199 7.13 12.83 8.94
C ASN A 199 7.84 12.24 7.72
N LYS A 200 7.33 11.16 7.14
CA LYS A 200 7.89 10.51 5.95
C LYS A 200 7.34 11.07 4.65
N LEU A 201 6.15 11.66 4.68
CA LEU A 201 5.58 12.34 3.52
C LEU A 201 6.36 13.67 3.29
N PRO A 202 6.55 14.14 2.05
CA PRO A 202 7.26 15.41 1.76
C PRO A 202 6.36 16.63 2.02
N SER A 203 6.85 17.67 2.71
CA SER A 203 6.07 18.82 3.20
C SER A 203 5.15 19.48 2.17
#